data_AF-A0A5N7AH64-F1
#
_entry.id   AF-A0A5N7AH64-F1
#
_cell.length_a   1.000
_cell.length_b   1.000
_cell.length_c   1.000
_cell.angle_alpha   90.00
_cell.angle_beta   90.00
_cell.angle_gamma   90.00
#
_symmetry.space_group_name_H-M   'P 1'
#
loop_
_entity.id
_entity.type
_entity.pdbx_description
1 polymer ?
#
loop_
_entity_poly.entity_id
_entity_poly.type
_entity_poly.pdbx_seq_one_letter_code
_entity_poly.pdbx_strand_id
1 'polypeptide(L)'
;MLVTGGRHHFRSWREREYRRIIVATRCSEHQVSALQVLSQEDSFYWRRLRLIFLSPDTLDPTIAATHLRLVHWMVSHALGYAYGDLRKTQAVYEAHPQLLQLCLVQTPALVEERSSGHIFTTEKGSVAVSYVDLAAGFV
;
A
#
# COMPACT_ATOMS: atom_id res chain seq x y z
N MET A 1 10.32 47.75 -19.59
CA MET A 1 10.14 46.47 -20.30
C MET A 1 10.59 45.37 -19.33
N LEU A 2 9.66 44.80 -18.56
CA LEU A 2 9.95 43.84 -17.49
C LEU A 2 9.45 42.46 -17.92
N VAL A 3 10.37 41.51 -17.98
CA VAL A 3 10.15 40.11 -18.37
C VAL A 3 9.36 39.40 -17.26
N THR A 4 8.13 38.99 -17.55
CA THR A 4 7.29 38.15 -16.67
C THR A 4 6.90 36.87 -17.41
N GLY A 5 7.82 35.90 -17.49
CA GLY A 5 7.58 34.61 -18.11
C GLY A 5 8.27 33.48 -17.38
N GLY A 6 7.80 33.11 -16.18
CA GLY A 6 8.45 32.05 -15.40
C GLY A 6 7.60 31.28 -14.38
N ARG A 7 6.36 31.71 -14.09
CA ARG A 7 5.58 31.08 -12.99
C ARG A 7 4.57 30.01 -13.44
N HIS A 8 4.14 29.98 -14.70
CA HIS A 8 3.15 29.00 -15.16
C HIS A 8 3.75 27.66 -15.60
N HIS A 9 5.02 27.64 -16.03
CA HIS A 9 5.63 26.41 -16.53
C HIS A 9 6.09 25.45 -15.42
N PHE A 10 6.46 26.00 -14.25
CA PHE A 10 6.96 25.21 -13.11
C PHE A 10 5.84 24.47 -12.35
N ARG A 11 4.62 25.02 -12.37
CA ARG A 11 3.45 24.41 -11.69
C ARG A 11 2.87 23.24 -12.49
N SER A 12 2.88 23.31 -13.83
CA SER A 12 2.40 22.22 -14.71
C SER A 12 3.35 21.03 -14.83
N TRP A 13 4.64 21.21 -14.51
CA TRP A 13 5.61 20.12 -14.43
C TRP A 13 5.44 19.34 -13.14
N ARG A 14 5.35 20.03 -11.99
CA ARG A 14 5.07 19.40 -10.69
C ARG A 14 3.75 18.61 -10.68
N GLU A 15 2.66 19.14 -11.25
CA GLU A 15 1.38 18.41 -11.31
C GLU A 15 1.35 17.21 -12.28
N ARG A 16 2.30 17.13 -13.22
CA ARG A 16 2.45 15.96 -14.13
C ARG A 16 3.35 14.88 -13.52
N GLU A 17 4.40 15.27 -12.80
CA GLU A 17 5.26 14.36 -12.04
C GLU A 17 4.51 13.76 -10.83
N TYR A 18 3.74 14.58 -10.10
CA TYR A 18 2.98 14.16 -8.92
C TYR A 18 1.77 13.25 -9.22
N ARG A 19 1.30 13.17 -10.47
CA ARG A 19 0.23 12.23 -10.90
C ARG A 19 0.70 10.78 -11.09
N ARG A 20 1.99 10.50 -10.95
CA ARG A 20 2.59 9.19 -11.28
C ARG A 20 3.42 8.60 -10.13
N ILE A 21 2.94 8.70 -8.90
CA ILE A 21 3.47 7.81 -7.86
C ILE A 21 2.94 6.41 -8.21
N ILE A 22 3.78 5.64 -8.90
CA ILE A 22 3.55 4.24 -9.33
C ILE A 22 4.75 3.34 -8.99
N VAL A 23 5.55 3.78 -8.01
CA VAL A 23 6.82 3.14 -7.66
C VAL A 23 6.54 1.75 -7.11
N ALA A 24 5.58 1.63 -6.19
CA ALA A 24 5.22 0.35 -5.60
C ALA A 24 4.65 -0.60 -6.66
N THR A 25 3.80 -0.08 -7.56
CA THR A 25 3.22 -0.87 -8.65
C THR A 25 4.31 -1.45 -9.54
N ARG A 26 5.26 -0.62 -10.01
CA ARG A 26 6.35 -1.09 -10.87
C ARG A 26 7.25 -2.12 -10.18
N CYS A 27 7.56 -1.89 -8.89
CA CYS A 27 8.32 -2.85 -8.11
C CYS A 27 7.60 -4.21 -8.04
N SER A 28 6.28 -4.22 -7.79
CA SER A 28 5.50 -5.47 -7.76
C SER A 28 5.47 -6.19 -9.11
N GLU A 29 5.33 -5.47 -10.22
CA GLU A 29 5.36 -6.05 -11.56
C GLU A 29 6.71 -6.73 -11.85
N HIS A 30 7.82 -6.11 -11.43
CA HIS A 30 9.15 -6.67 -11.62
C HIS A 30 9.38 -7.90 -10.72
N GLN A 31 8.91 -7.85 -9.47
CA GLN A 31 8.97 -9.00 -8.55
C GLN A 31 8.18 -10.19 -9.09
N VAL A 32 6.95 -9.96 -9.56
CA VAL A 32 6.12 -11.00 -10.18
C VAL A 32 6.81 -11.58 -11.42
N SER A 33 7.36 -10.72 -12.28
CA SER A 33 8.09 -11.16 -13.47
C SER A 33 9.29 -12.05 -13.11
N ALA A 34 10.07 -11.67 -12.10
CA ALA A 34 11.19 -12.46 -11.61
C ALA A 34 10.73 -13.80 -11.02
N LEU A 35 9.66 -13.81 -10.21
CA LEU A 35 9.08 -15.04 -9.66
C LEU A 35 8.57 -15.96 -10.77
N GLN A 36 8.02 -15.42 -11.84
CA GLN A 36 7.56 -16.21 -12.97
C GLN A 36 8.72 -16.92 -13.66
N VAL A 37 9.84 -16.22 -13.91
CA VAL A 37 11.06 -16.83 -14.47
C VAL A 37 11.57 -17.95 -13.55
N LEU A 38 11.71 -17.67 -12.26
CA LEU A 38 12.18 -18.66 -11.29
C LEU A 38 11.26 -19.89 -11.19
N SER A 39 9.94 -19.68 -11.30
CA SER A 39 8.96 -20.78 -11.28
C SER A 39 9.06 -21.69 -12.51
N GLN A 40 9.53 -21.16 -13.63
CA GLN A 40 9.72 -21.92 -14.86
C GLN A 40 11.06 -22.66 -14.87
N GLU A 41 12.11 -22.03 -14.35
CA GLU A 41 13.44 -22.63 -14.25
C GLU A 41 13.48 -23.81 -13.27
N ASP A 42 12.81 -23.71 -12.12
CA ASP A 42 12.76 -24.77 -11.11
C ASP A 42 11.33 -25.29 -10.87
N SER A 43 10.67 -25.66 -11.96
CA SER A 43 9.25 -26.04 -11.95
C SER A 43 8.91 -27.24 -11.07
N PHE A 44 9.85 -28.18 -10.88
CA PHE A 44 9.62 -29.39 -10.09
C PHE A 44 9.65 -29.13 -8.58
N TYR A 45 10.49 -28.20 -8.12
CA TYR A 45 10.60 -27.85 -6.69
C TYR A 45 9.96 -26.50 -6.35
N TRP A 46 9.26 -25.87 -7.30
CA TRP A 46 8.66 -24.57 -7.09
C TRP A 46 7.74 -24.57 -5.87
N ARG A 47 8.03 -23.64 -4.97
CA ARG A 47 7.19 -23.35 -3.81
C ARG A 47 6.74 -21.90 -3.88
N ARG A 48 5.43 -21.70 -3.78
CA ARG A 48 4.85 -20.35 -3.74
C ARG A 48 5.49 -19.51 -2.65
N LEU A 49 5.93 -18.31 -3.02
CA LEU A 49 6.46 -17.33 -2.09
C LEU A 49 5.34 -16.85 -1.16
N ARG A 50 5.55 -16.89 0.16
CA ARG A 50 4.63 -16.27 1.12
C ARG A 50 4.94 -14.79 1.20
N LEU A 51 3.98 -13.96 0.80
CA LEU A 51 4.11 -12.51 0.81
C LEU A 51 3.14 -11.92 1.83
N ILE A 52 3.67 -11.19 2.81
CA ILE A 52 2.88 -10.37 3.72
C ILE A 52 2.88 -8.95 3.15
N PHE A 53 1.70 -8.39 2.92
CA PHE A 53 1.54 -7.06 2.36
C PHE A 53 0.71 -6.19 3.31
N LEU A 54 1.32 -5.08 3.76
CA LEU A 54 0.67 -4.07 4.58
C LEU A 54 -0.19 -3.18 3.67
N SER A 55 -1.51 -3.24 3.88
CA SER A 55 -2.48 -2.42 3.14
C SER A 55 -3.17 -1.46 4.12
N PRO A 56 -3.40 -0.19 3.76
CA PRO A 56 -4.22 0.70 4.58
C PRO A 56 -5.65 0.16 4.73
N ASP A 57 -6.18 0.16 5.96
CA ASP A 57 -7.55 -0.27 6.25
C ASP A 57 -8.62 0.60 5.53
N THR A 58 -8.30 1.87 5.27
CA THR A 58 -9.13 2.80 4.49
C THR A 58 -9.39 2.36 3.06
N LEU A 59 -8.64 1.39 2.52
CA LEU A 59 -8.92 0.78 1.22
C LEU A 59 -9.98 -0.33 1.30
N ASP A 60 -10.29 -0.84 2.49
CA ASP A 60 -11.38 -1.78 2.72
C ASP A 60 -12.70 -1.02 2.91
N PRO A 61 -13.72 -1.25 2.06
CA PRO A 61 -15.00 -0.54 2.19
C PRO A 61 -15.75 -0.88 3.50
N THR A 62 -15.52 -2.07 4.07
CA THR A 62 -16.16 -2.53 5.30
C THR A 62 -15.59 -1.81 6.51
N ILE A 63 -14.26 -1.66 6.54
CA ILE A 63 -13.56 -1.00 7.65
C ILE A 63 -13.65 0.53 7.51
N ALA A 64 -13.54 1.06 6.29
CA ALA A 64 -13.66 2.49 6.01
C ALA A 64 -14.99 3.09 6.51
N ALA A 65 -16.08 2.30 6.52
CA ALA A 65 -17.39 2.72 7.04
C ALA A 65 -17.38 3.07 8.54
N THR A 66 -16.37 2.59 9.28
CA THR A 66 -16.21 2.83 10.72
C THR A 66 -15.52 4.16 11.05
N HIS A 67 -14.89 4.81 10.07
CA HIS A 67 -14.17 6.08 10.28
C HIS A 67 -15.12 7.28 10.18
N LEU A 68 -14.87 8.34 10.97
CA LEU A 68 -15.53 9.62 10.73
C LEU A 68 -15.22 10.09 9.30
N ARG A 69 -16.27 10.38 8.53
CA ARG A 69 -16.20 10.73 7.09
C ARG A 69 -15.18 11.84 6.78
N LEU A 70 -15.02 12.80 7.69
CA LEU A 70 -14.05 13.90 7.53
C LEU A 70 -12.60 13.42 7.65
N VAL A 71 -12.30 12.52 8.60
CA VAL A 71 -10.97 11.92 8.77
C VAL A 71 -10.63 11.05 7.57
N HIS A 72 -11.56 10.20 7.14
CA HIS A 72 -11.40 9.40 5.93
C HIS A 72 -11.16 10.30 4.69
N TRP A 73 -11.90 11.40 4.55
CA TRP A 73 -11.71 12.33 3.44
C TRP A 73 -10.33 12.99 3.46
N MET A 74 -9.86 13.48 4.62
CA MET A 74 -8.55 14.11 4.76
C MET A 74 -7.41 13.13 4.42
N VAL A 75 -7.48 11.91 4.94
CA VAL A 75 -6.46 10.87 4.69
C VAL A 75 -6.47 10.47 3.21
N SER A 76 -7.64 10.21 2.64
CA SER A 76 -7.78 9.84 1.22
C SER A 76 -7.37 10.96 0.27
N HIS A 77 -7.47 12.23 0.66
CA HIS A 77 -6.98 13.36 -0.15
C HIS A 77 -5.47 13.60 0.02
N ALA A 78 -4.95 13.56 1.24
CA ALA A 78 -3.55 13.81 1.53
C ALA A 78 -2.65 12.66 1.01
N LEU A 79 -3.12 11.41 1.10
CA LEU A 79 -2.38 10.20 0.74
C LEU A 79 -2.94 9.50 -0.50
N GLY A 80 -3.91 10.10 -1.20
CA GLY A 80 -4.63 9.45 -2.30
C GLY A 80 -3.76 8.87 -3.40
N TYR A 81 -2.62 9.49 -3.70
CA TYR A 81 -1.67 8.95 -4.68
C TYR A 81 -0.91 7.73 -4.17
N ALA A 82 -0.40 7.77 -2.93
CA ALA A 82 0.28 6.65 -2.32
C ALA A 82 -0.67 5.45 -2.16
N TYR A 83 -1.90 5.72 -1.72
CA TYR A 83 -2.93 4.68 -1.57
C TYR A 83 -3.39 4.16 -2.94
N GLY A 84 -3.44 5.02 -3.95
CA GLY A 84 -3.68 4.60 -5.33
C GLY A 84 -2.59 3.68 -5.89
N ASP A 85 -1.32 3.95 -5.57
CA ASP A 85 -0.19 3.09 -5.92
C ASP A 85 -0.25 1.74 -5.18
N LEU A 86 -0.48 1.77 -3.86
CA LEU A 86 -0.63 0.56 -3.04
C LEU A 86 -1.79 -0.31 -3.51
N ARG A 87 -2.94 0.28 -3.87
CA ARG A 87 -4.10 -0.45 -4.39
C ARG A 87 -3.78 -1.19 -5.70
N LYS A 88 -3.03 -0.55 -6.61
CA LYS A 88 -2.58 -1.19 -7.85
C LYS A 88 -1.56 -2.29 -7.58
N THR A 89 -0.63 -2.04 -6.67
CA THR A 89 0.36 -3.01 -6.19
C THR A 89 -0.31 -4.27 -5.63
N GLN A 90 -1.33 -4.09 -4.78
CA GLN A 90 -2.12 -5.19 -4.25
C GLN A 90 -2.79 -6.00 -5.37
N ALA A 91 -3.42 -5.34 -6.34
CA ALA A 91 -4.04 -5.99 -7.48
C ALA A 91 -3.05 -6.80 -8.33
N VAL A 92 -1.80 -6.33 -8.47
CA VAL A 92 -0.73 -7.07 -9.15
C VAL A 92 -0.43 -8.37 -8.43
N TYR A 93 -0.28 -8.37 -7.10
CA TYR A 93 -0.03 -9.60 -6.35
C TYR A 93 -1.23 -10.55 -6.32
N GLU A 94 -2.45 -10.02 -6.14
CA GLU A 94 -3.69 -10.80 -6.13
C GLU A 94 -3.94 -11.53 -7.47
N ALA A 95 -3.47 -10.95 -8.58
CA ALA A 95 -3.60 -11.57 -9.91
C ALA A 95 -2.68 -12.78 -10.14
N HIS A 96 -1.75 -13.09 -9.23
CA HIS A 96 -0.74 -14.16 -9.41
C HIS A 96 -0.72 -15.21 -8.27
N PRO A 97 -1.86 -15.82 -7.88
CA PRO A 97 -1.92 -16.80 -6.79
C PRO A 97 -1.16 -18.12 -7.05
N GLN A 98 -0.76 -18.36 -8.30
CA GLN A 98 0.10 -19.46 -8.71
C GLN A 98 1.58 -19.23 -8.36
N LEU A 99 2.02 -17.97 -8.26
CA LEU A 99 3.40 -17.61 -7.93
C LEU A 99 3.60 -17.34 -6.44
N LEU A 100 2.60 -16.77 -5.78
CA LEU A 100 2.69 -16.34 -4.40
C LEU A 100 1.42 -16.67 -3.58
N GLN A 101 1.61 -16.77 -2.27
CA GLN A 101 0.56 -16.82 -1.28
C GLN A 101 0.54 -15.48 -0.55
N LEU A 102 -0.47 -14.65 -0.85
CA LEU A 102 -0.60 -13.31 -0.30
C LEU A 102 -1.34 -13.32 1.04
N CYS A 103 -0.78 -12.65 2.03
CA CYS A 103 -1.43 -12.30 3.29
C CYS A 103 -1.54 -10.78 3.37
N LEU A 104 -2.77 -10.28 3.29
CA LEU A 104 -3.06 -8.86 3.44
C LEU A 104 -3.24 -8.54 4.92
N VAL A 105 -2.44 -7.64 5.43
CA VAL A 105 -2.61 -7.10 6.78
C VAL A 105 -3.08 -5.66 6.64
N GLN A 106 -4.35 -5.45 6.98
CA GLN A 106 -4.99 -4.15 6.91
C GLN A 106 -4.66 -3.36 8.18
N THR A 107 -3.88 -2.29 8.03
CA THR A 107 -3.42 -1.48 9.17
C THR A 107 -4.16 -0.14 9.22
N PRO A 108 -4.58 0.29 10.42
CA PRO A 108 -5.07 1.65 10.65
C PRO A 108 -3.90 2.65 10.69
N ALA A 109 -4.14 3.88 11.13
CA ALA A 109 -3.09 4.89 11.23
C ALA A 109 -1.90 4.40 12.08
N LEU A 110 -0.69 4.48 11.54
CA LEU A 110 0.52 4.10 12.27
C LEU A 110 1.00 5.26 13.12
N VAL A 111 1.29 4.99 14.39
CA VAL A 111 1.75 6.01 15.36
C VAL A 111 3.04 5.58 16.06
N GLU A 112 3.86 6.56 16.40
CA GLU A 112 5.07 6.37 17.21
C GLU A 112 4.73 6.40 18.71
N GLU A 113 3.99 5.40 19.17
CA GLU A 113 3.64 5.23 20.59
C GLU A 113 4.30 4.00 21.20
N ARG A 114 4.28 3.92 22.53
CA ARG A 114 4.72 2.73 23.27
C ARG A 114 3.75 1.57 23.01
N SER A 115 4.25 0.35 23.16
CA SER A 115 3.40 -0.85 23.07
C SER A 115 2.28 -0.79 24.10
N SER A 116 1.05 -1.00 23.62
CA SER A 116 -0.16 -1.14 24.44
C SER A 116 -0.76 -2.55 24.36
N GLY A 117 -0.14 -3.43 23.56
CA GLY A 117 -0.66 -4.74 23.17
C GLY A 117 -1.15 -4.74 21.72
N HIS A 118 -1.33 -5.94 21.15
CA HIS A 118 -1.82 -6.11 19.78
C HIS A 118 -2.95 -7.15 19.72
N ILE A 119 -3.91 -6.92 18.83
CA ILE A 119 -5.02 -7.83 18.55
C ILE A 119 -5.14 -7.96 17.04
N PHE A 120 -5.13 -9.20 16.55
CA PHE A 120 -5.50 -9.50 15.17
C PHE A 120 -6.99 -9.79 15.11
N THR A 121 -7.68 -9.11 14.20
CA THR A 121 -9.09 -9.36 13.95
C THR A 121 -9.38 -9.18 12.47
N THR A 122 -10.33 -9.95 11.97
CA THR A 122 -10.89 -9.82 10.62
C THR A 122 -12.20 -9.02 10.63
N GLU A 123 -12.64 -8.55 11.80
CA GLU A 123 -14.01 -8.03 11.99
C GLU A 123 -14.07 -6.52 12.24
N LYS A 124 -13.03 -5.94 12.85
CA LYS A 124 -13.07 -4.54 13.32
C LYS A 124 -11.74 -3.82 13.08
N GLY A 125 -11.80 -2.62 12.52
CA GLY A 125 -10.67 -1.70 12.51
C GLY A 125 -10.54 -0.93 13.83
N SER A 126 -9.32 -0.56 14.20
CA SER A 126 -9.04 0.42 15.24
C SER A 126 -8.66 1.76 14.61
N VAL A 127 -8.60 2.84 15.38
CA VAL A 127 -8.26 4.17 14.81
C VAL A 127 -6.77 4.27 14.47
N ALA A 128 -5.92 3.65 15.30
CA ALA A 128 -4.49 3.67 15.14
C ALA A 128 -3.85 2.42 15.77
N VAL A 129 -2.63 2.10 15.33
CA VAL A 129 -1.78 1.06 15.91
C VAL A 129 -0.34 1.58 16.01
N SER A 130 0.36 1.24 17.10
CA SER A 130 1.76 1.63 17.25
C SER A 130 2.66 0.77 16.35
N TYR A 131 3.78 1.33 15.88
CA TYR A 131 4.77 0.54 15.13
C TYR A 131 5.30 -0.66 15.91
N VAL A 132 5.42 -0.52 17.24
CA VAL A 132 5.89 -1.58 18.13
C VAL A 132 4.86 -2.71 18.23
N ASP A 133 3.58 -2.37 18.37
CA ASP A 133 2.50 -3.36 18.42
C ASP A 133 2.29 -4.05 17.06
N LEU A 134 2.43 -3.31 15.95
CA LEU A 134 2.40 -3.89 14.61
C LEU A 134 3.55 -4.89 14.41
N ALA A 135 4.78 -4.51 14.78
CA ALA A 135 5.94 -5.39 14.66
C ALA A 135 5.82 -6.63 15.53
N ALA A 136 5.31 -6.49 16.77
CA ALA A 136 5.09 -7.59 17.68
C ALA A 136 4.11 -8.64 17.11
N GLY A 137 3.16 -8.22 16.28
CA GLY A 137 2.23 -9.13 15.64
C GLY A 137 2.82 -9.99 14.50
N PHE A 138 4.01 -9.66 13.99
CA PHE A 138 4.67 -10.42 12.92
C PHE A 138 5.65 -11.49 13.41
N VAL A 139 5.94 -11.53 14.70
CA VAL A 139 6.88 -12.46 15.36
C VAL A 139 6.12 -13.64 15.96
#